data_AF-A0A9Q9BGK0-F1
#
_entry.id   AF-A0A9Q9BGK0-F1
#
_cell.length_a   1.000
_cell.length_b   1.000
_cell.length_c   1.000
_cell.angle_alpha   90.00
_cell.angle_beta   90.00
_cell.angle_gamma   90.00
#
_symmetry.space_group_name_H-M   'P 1'
#
loop_
_entity.id
_entity.type
_entity.pdbx_description
1 polymer ?
#
loop_
_entity_poly.entity_id
_entity_poly.type
_entity_poly.pdbx_seq_one_letter_code
_entity_poly.pdbx_strand_id
1 'polypeptide(L)'
;MTKDDFLYTYAKERYEYEQERKNQLNGMISIPLGLISILFACLTYFFKNIPPADSNACLLIIFYSFLLVSIIILAVCIYFFVMHQIGYDYAYIQDPSVMHNYQRQLYEYHKKNGFIAEQIDRLVENELIETLYDFYVKGSQKNIKNNEKKIKTYRNLIMSIIINIALFSFTFFLRFLLPETVSPVVKINSDRPIVFSVDNKIPIQIQNPIVIENEIPIPIEQKNGYKAIDAITVTNFEDTCFKEQELINNNFKE
;
A
#
# COMPACT_ATOMS: atom_id res chain seq x y z
N MET A 1 38.74 7.77 35.85
CA MET A 1 38.36 7.01 34.65
C MET A 1 39.65 6.49 34.03
N THR A 2 39.89 5.18 34.10
CA THR A 2 41.06 4.57 33.45
C THR A 2 40.81 4.51 31.93
N LYS A 3 41.86 4.28 31.14
CA LYS A 3 41.71 4.10 29.69
C LYS A 3 40.74 2.95 29.35
N ASP A 4 40.81 1.87 30.12
CA ASP A 4 39.99 0.68 29.88
C ASP A 4 38.52 0.92 30.23
N ASP A 5 38.27 1.69 31.29
CA ASP A 5 36.93 2.17 31.67
C ASP A 5 36.29 3.06 30.58
N PHE A 6 37.12 3.91 29.94
CA PHE A 6 36.68 4.70 28.78
C PHE A 6 36.33 3.83 27.56
N LEU A 7 37.19 2.88 27.20
CA LEU A 7 36.94 1.99 26.05
C LEU A 7 35.70 1.13 26.27
N TYR A 8 35.51 0.60 27.47
CA TYR A 8 34.34 -0.17 27.85
C TYR A 8 33.05 0.66 27.71
N THR A 9 33.04 1.86 28.31
CA THR A 9 31.89 2.77 28.25
C THR A 9 31.55 3.13 26.81
N TYR A 10 32.54 3.50 26.01
CA TYR A 10 32.35 3.82 24.59
C TYR A 10 31.77 2.63 23.80
N ALA A 11 32.28 1.41 24.01
CA ALA A 11 31.78 0.22 23.32
C ALA A 11 30.32 -0.08 23.70
N LYS A 12 29.98 0.04 24.99
CA LYS A 12 28.62 -0.14 25.50
C LYS A 12 27.66 0.89 24.88
N GLU A 13 27.97 2.18 24.99
CA GLU A 13 27.16 3.26 24.43
C GLU A 13 26.95 3.08 22.93
N ARG A 14 28.01 2.69 22.20
CA ARG A 14 27.92 2.43 20.77
C ARG A 14 27.01 1.26 20.45
N TYR A 15 27.06 0.18 21.23
CA TYR A 15 26.15 -0.96 21.08
C TYR A 15 24.69 -0.55 21.35
N GLU A 16 24.43 0.18 22.43
CA GLU A 16 23.09 0.66 22.80
C GLU A 16 22.52 1.59 21.72
N TYR A 17 23.34 2.51 21.20
CA TYR A 17 22.98 3.39 20.10
C TYR A 17 22.53 2.61 18.85
N GLU A 18 23.23 1.53 18.48
CA GLU A 18 22.87 0.74 17.31
C GLU A 18 21.61 -0.12 17.52
N GLN A 19 21.33 -0.53 18.76
CA GLN A 19 20.05 -1.15 19.12
C GLN A 19 18.90 -0.15 19.02
N GLU A 20 19.10 1.08 19.48
CA GLU A 20 18.10 2.14 19.37
C GLU A 20 17.84 2.51 17.90
N ARG A 21 18.88 2.62 17.08
CA ARG A 21 18.74 2.79 15.63
C ARG A 21 17.91 1.69 14.98
N LYS A 22 18.10 0.43 15.37
CA LYS A 22 17.26 -0.68 14.88
C LYS A 22 15.79 -0.42 15.21
N ASN A 23 15.48 -0.01 16.44
CA ASN A 23 14.11 0.26 16.86
C ASN A 23 13.50 1.42 16.07
N GLN A 24 14.26 2.50 15.86
CA GLN A 24 13.85 3.64 15.03
C GLN A 24 13.57 3.22 13.58
N LEU A 25 14.45 2.43 12.97
CA LEU A 25 14.25 1.91 11.61
C LEU A 25 13.02 1.00 11.51
N ASN A 26 12.74 0.22 12.55
CA ASN A 26 11.50 -0.56 12.62
C ASN A 26 10.27 0.35 12.74
N GLY A 27 10.36 1.43 13.52
CA GLY A 27 9.26 2.40 13.68
C GLY A 27 8.92 3.15 12.40
N MET A 28 9.91 3.43 11.54
CA MET A 28 9.72 4.16 10.28
C MET A 28 8.91 3.40 9.21
N ILE A 29 8.65 2.10 9.38
CA ILE A 29 7.98 1.28 8.35
C ILE A 29 6.49 1.61 8.15
N SER A 30 5.85 2.17 9.17
CA SER A 30 4.41 2.48 9.15
C SER A 30 4.05 3.45 8.02
N ILE A 31 4.91 4.43 7.74
CA ILE A 31 4.69 5.44 6.71
C ILE A 31 4.68 4.80 5.30
N PRO A 32 5.71 4.07 4.84
CA PRO A 32 5.66 3.35 3.57
C PRO A 32 4.46 2.42 3.42
N LEU A 33 4.07 1.71 4.49
CA LEU A 33 2.92 0.80 4.45
C LEU A 33 1.61 1.54 4.16
N GLY A 34 1.40 2.68 4.81
CA GLY A 34 0.25 3.55 4.54
C GLY A 34 0.25 4.07 3.10
N LEU A 35 1.40 4.52 2.59
CA LEU A 35 1.53 4.98 1.20
C LEU A 35 1.25 3.86 0.19
N ILE A 36 1.78 2.66 0.39
CA ILE A 36 1.47 1.50 -0.47
C ILE A 36 -0.03 1.19 -0.48
N SER A 37 -0.70 1.29 0.67
CA SER A 37 -2.15 1.08 0.77
C SER A 37 -2.94 2.10 -0.05
N ILE A 38 -2.52 3.37 -0.03
CA ILE A 38 -3.11 4.43 -0.87
C ILE A 38 -2.85 4.13 -2.36
N LEU A 39 -1.65 3.68 -2.73
CA LEU A 39 -1.32 3.30 -4.12
C LEU A 39 -2.21 2.15 -4.63
N PHE A 40 -2.54 1.17 -3.78
CA PHE A 40 -3.52 0.13 -4.12
C PHE A 40 -4.95 0.68 -4.34
N ALA A 41 -5.36 1.67 -3.55
CA ALA A 41 -6.64 2.34 -3.75
C ALA A 41 -6.66 3.11 -5.09
N CYS A 42 -5.58 3.83 -5.43
CA CYS A 42 -5.41 4.46 -6.73
C CYS A 42 -5.48 3.46 -7.89
N LEU A 43 -4.81 2.31 -7.76
CA LEU A 43 -4.88 1.24 -8.75
C LEU A 43 -6.32 0.72 -8.94
N THR A 44 -7.03 0.50 -7.83
CA THR A 44 -8.45 0.08 -7.85
C THR A 44 -9.33 1.11 -8.55
N TYR A 45 -9.08 2.41 -8.33
CA TYR A 45 -9.77 3.49 -9.02
C TYR A 45 -9.59 3.39 -10.54
N PHE A 46 -8.37 3.17 -11.04
CA PHE A 46 -8.13 3.04 -12.48
C PHE A 46 -8.83 1.82 -13.09
N PHE A 47 -8.90 0.69 -12.39
CA PHE A 47 -9.65 -0.48 -12.88
C PHE A 47 -11.16 -0.25 -12.93
N LYS A 48 -11.71 0.62 -12.06
CA LYS A 48 -13.13 0.98 -12.11
C LYS A 48 -13.45 2.03 -13.18
N ASN A 49 -12.46 2.85 -13.54
CA ASN A 49 -12.64 4.01 -14.43
C ASN A 49 -11.85 3.84 -15.74
N ILE A 50 -11.90 2.64 -16.31
CA ILE A 50 -11.23 2.32 -17.57
C ILE A 50 -11.82 3.20 -18.69
N PRO A 51 -10.99 3.87 -19.51
CA PRO A 51 -11.48 4.69 -20.62
C PRO A 51 -12.22 3.83 -21.68
N PRO A 52 -13.19 4.40 -22.41
CA PRO A 52 -13.96 3.64 -23.39
C PRO A 52 -13.10 3.29 -24.62
N ALA A 53 -13.39 2.14 -25.23
CA ALA A 53 -12.55 1.53 -26.27
C ALA A 53 -12.48 2.33 -27.58
N ASP A 54 -13.44 3.22 -27.81
CA ASP A 54 -13.56 4.14 -28.95
C ASP A 54 -12.74 5.45 -28.76
N SER A 55 -12.03 5.60 -27.63
CA SER A 55 -11.14 6.73 -27.40
C SER A 55 -9.95 6.77 -28.37
N ASN A 56 -9.24 7.90 -28.42
CA ASN A 56 -8.00 8.04 -29.20
C ASN A 56 -6.99 6.92 -28.87
N ALA A 57 -6.71 6.06 -29.85
CA ALA A 57 -5.88 4.86 -29.68
C ALA A 57 -4.46 5.17 -29.17
N CYS A 58 -3.85 6.28 -29.61
CA CYS A 58 -2.52 6.67 -29.16
C CYS A 58 -2.52 7.00 -27.66
N LEU A 59 -3.49 7.80 -27.20
CA LEU A 59 -3.62 8.14 -25.78
C LEU A 59 -3.95 6.91 -24.92
N LEU A 60 -4.79 5.99 -25.41
CA LEU A 60 -5.07 4.72 -24.73
C LEU A 60 -3.79 3.89 -24.55
N ILE A 61 -2.98 3.73 -25.61
CA ILE A 61 -1.73 2.97 -25.54
C ILE A 61 -0.77 3.59 -24.50
N ILE A 62 -0.63 4.92 -24.51
CA ILE A 62 0.23 5.61 -23.52
C ILE A 62 -0.32 5.42 -22.11
N PHE A 63 -1.64 5.58 -21.90
CA PHE A 63 -2.29 5.35 -20.61
C PHE A 63 -2.04 3.94 -20.06
N TYR A 64 -2.29 2.90 -20.86
CA TYR A 64 -2.06 1.52 -20.44
C TYR A 64 -0.59 1.20 -20.21
N SER A 65 0.31 1.80 -20.99
CA SER A 65 1.76 1.63 -20.80
C SER A 65 2.21 2.20 -19.45
N PHE A 66 1.77 3.42 -19.11
CA PHE A 66 2.08 4.04 -17.82
C PHE A 66 1.43 3.29 -16.64
N LEU A 67 0.19 2.83 -16.81
CA LEU A 67 -0.50 2.01 -15.81
C LEU A 67 0.26 0.69 -15.56
N LEU A 68 0.70 0.01 -16.63
CA LEU A 68 1.47 -1.22 -16.53
C LEU A 68 2.81 -1.02 -15.82
N VAL A 69 3.56 0.03 -16.20
CA VAL A 69 4.82 0.38 -15.52
C VAL A 69 4.56 0.71 -14.04
N SER A 70 3.48 1.41 -13.73
CA SER A 70 3.09 1.70 -12.33
C SER A 70 2.82 0.42 -11.53
N ILE A 71 2.15 -0.58 -12.12
CA ILE A 71 1.92 -1.88 -11.48
C ILE A 71 3.24 -2.61 -11.21
N ILE A 72 4.18 -2.61 -12.17
CA ILE A 72 5.51 -3.22 -12.01
C ILE A 72 6.28 -2.53 -10.88
N ILE A 73 6.30 -1.18 -10.85
CA ILE A 73 6.97 -0.44 -9.78
C ILE A 73 6.29 -0.68 -8.43
N LEU A 74 4.96 -0.84 -8.39
CA LEU A 74 4.25 -1.18 -7.15
C LEU A 74 4.68 -2.55 -6.62
N ALA A 75 4.87 -3.54 -7.50
CA ALA A 75 5.43 -4.83 -7.12
C ALA A 75 6.87 -4.70 -6.59
N VAL A 76 7.69 -3.83 -7.19
CA VAL A 76 9.04 -3.51 -6.69
C VAL A 76 8.99 -2.85 -5.31
N CYS A 77 8.03 -1.97 -5.03
CA CYS A 77 7.80 -1.42 -3.69
C CYS A 77 7.52 -2.53 -2.67
N ILE A 78 6.63 -3.47 -2.99
CA ILE A 78 6.30 -4.61 -2.11
C ILE A 78 7.55 -5.48 -1.87
N TYR A 79 8.33 -5.74 -2.92
CA TYR A 79 9.59 -6.47 -2.79
C TYR A 79 10.57 -5.78 -1.83
N PHE A 80 10.82 -4.47 -1.98
CA PHE A 80 11.71 -3.74 -1.08
C PHE A 80 11.13 -3.64 0.34
N PHE A 81 9.81 -3.54 0.48
CA PHE A 81 9.15 -3.58 1.78
C PHE A 81 9.41 -4.89 2.51
N VAL A 82 9.22 -6.04 1.83
CA VAL A 82 9.50 -7.36 2.40
C VAL A 82 10.98 -7.50 2.74
N MET A 83 11.87 -7.12 1.82
CA MET A 83 13.32 -7.17 2.04
C MET A 83 13.81 -6.27 3.17
N HIS A 84 13.07 -5.22 3.53
CA HIS A 84 13.36 -4.39 4.70
C HIS A 84 13.00 -5.10 6.02
N GLN A 85 12.03 -6.02 6.02
CA GLN A 85 11.58 -6.72 7.21
C GLN A 85 12.38 -7.99 7.50
N ILE A 86 12.81 -8.71 6.47
CA ILE A 86 13.38 -10.05 6.63
C ILE A 86 14.90 -10.08 6.50
N GLY A 87 15.54 -11.09 7.11
CA GLY A 87 16.95 -11.41 6.85
C GLY A 87 17.97 -10.52 7.56
N TYR A 88 17.60 -9.93 8.70
CA TYR A 88 18.51 -9.19 9.57
C TYR A 88 18.67 -9.91 10.91
N ASP A 89 19.84 -10.48 11.12
CA ASP A 89 20.19 -11.17 12.37
C ASP A 89 20.96 -10.20 13.27
N TYR A 90 20.27 -9.62 14.26
CA TYR A 90 20.87 -8.67 15.20
C TYR A 90 21.56 -9.40 16.35
N ALA A 91 22.75 -8.94 16.71
CA ALA A 91 23.45 -9.44 17.89
C ALA A 91 22.85 -8.82 19.16
N TYR A 92 22.63 -9.67 20.15
CA TYR A 92 22.20 -9.30 21.49
C TYR A 92 23.25 -9.76 22.51
N ILE A 93 23.32 -9.04 23.63
CA ILE A 93 24.09 -9.50 24.80
C ILE A 93 23.46 -10.81 25.28
N GLN A 94 24.28 -11.71 25.82
CA GLN A 94 23.77 -12.96 26.38
C GLN A 94 22.83 -12.69 27.55
N ASP A 95 21.93 -13.64 27.77
CA ASP A 95 20.99 -13.60 28.88
C ASP A 95 21.73 -13.49 30.24
N PRO A 96 21.23 -12.68 31.19
CA PRO A 96 21.85 -12.53 32.50
C PRO A 96 22.08 -13.86 33.25
N SER A 97 21.22 -14.86 33.05
CA SER A 97 21.41 -16.18 33.67
C SER A 97 22.63 -16.93 33.13
N VAL A 98 22.92 -16.78 31.83
CA VAL A 98 24.11 -17.38 31.20
C VAL A 98 25.37 -16.69 31.72
N MET A 99 25.34 -15.36 31.84
CA MET A 99 26.45 -14.59 32.40
C MET A 99 26.71 -14.92 33.88
N HIS A 100 25.65 -15.07 34.68
CA HIS A 100 25.78 -15.50 36.07
C HIS A 100 26.36 -16.93 36.16
N ASN A 101 25.90 -17.85 35.32
CA ASN A 101 26.45 -19.21 35.29
C ASN A 101 27.92 -19.21 34.87
N TYR A 102 28.30 -18.40 33.88
CA TYR A 102 29.68 -18.22 33.47
C TYR A 102 30.55 -17.65 34.59
N GLN A 103 30.09 -16.61 35.29
CA GLN A 103 30.74 -16.09 36.50
C GLN A 103 31.02 -17.18 37.53
N ARG A 104 30.02 -18.03 37.82
CA ARG A 104 30.17 -19.13 38.77
C ARG A 104 31.20 -20.16 38.28
N GLN A 105 31.21 -20.46 36.99
CA GLN A 105 32.19 -21.38 36.39
C GLN A 105 33.62 -20.82 36.49
N LEU A 106 33.81 -19.52 36.23
CA LEU A 106 35.10 -18.84 36.40
C LEU A 106 35.58 -18.87 37.84
N TYR A 107 34.68 -18.61 38.80
CA TYR A 107 35.01 -18.67 40.22
C TYR A 107 35.49 -20.07 40.63
N GLU A 108 34.74 -21.11 40.27
CA GLU A 108 35.11 -22.50 40.57
C GLU A 108 36.39 -22.93 39.85
N TYR A 109 36.64 -22.44 38.64
CA TYR A 109 37.89 -22.68 37.90
C TYR A 109 39.10 -22.11 38.62
N HIS A 110 39.08 -20.82 39.00
CA HIS A 110 40.18 -20.18 39.72
C HIS A 110 40.37 -20.76 41.13
N LYS A 111 39.28 -21.11 41.82
CA LYS A 111 39.35 -21.82 43.11
C LYS A 111 40.10 -23.15 43.01
N LYS A 112 39.81 -23.95 41.97
CA LYS A 112 40.51 -25.23 41.73
C LYS A 112 41.99 -25.06 41.39
N ASN A 113 42.36 -23.91 40.82
CA ASN A 113 43.75 -23.58 40.48
C ASN A 113 44.55 -22.96 41.64
N GLY A 114 44.00 -22.91 42.86
CA GLY A 114 44.74 -22.55 44.07
C GLY A 114 44.86 -21.04 44.35
N PHE A 115 44.09 -20.20 43.66
CA PHE A 115 44.01 -18.77 43.98
C PHE A 115 43.27 -18.53 45.30
N ILE A 116 43.65 -17.49 46.05
CA ILE A 116 42.92 -17.07 47.25
C ILE A 116 41.67 -16.27 46.88
N ALA A 117 40.65 -16.25 47.75
CA ALA A 117 39.35 -15.64 47.48
C ALA A 117 39.43 -14.20 46.91
N GLU A 118 40.23 -13.32 47.51
CA GLU A 118 40.40 -11.94 47.04
C GLU A 118 41.01 -11.82 45.64
N GLN A 119 41.84 -12.79 45.22
CA GLN A 119 42.41 -12.83 43.88
C GLN A 119 41.39 -13.36 42.87
N ILE A 120 40.61 -14.38 43.28
CA ILE A 120 39.55 -14.96 42.44
C ILE A 120 38.54 -13.88 42.06
N ASP A 121 38.07 -13.08 43.02
CA ASP A 121 37.04 -12.06 42.74
C ASP A 121 37.51 -11.05 41.68
N ARG A 122 38.76 -10.58 41.77
CA ARG A 122 39.35 -9.66 40.78
C ARG A 122 39.54 -10.30 39.42
N LEU A 123 40.00 -11.57 39.37
CA LEU A 123 40.19 -12.30 38.12
C LEU A 123 38.85 -12.53 37.41
N VAL A 124 37.84 -12.98 38.15
CA VAL A 124 36.48 -13.18 37.64
C VAL A 124 35.88 -11.88 37.14
N GLU A 125 36.01 -10.79 37.89
CA GLU A 125 35.51 -9.47 37.48
C GLU A 125 36.18 -8.99 36.18
N ASN A 126 37.51 -9.06 36.11
CA ASN A 126 38.26 -8.66 34.91
C ASN A 126 37.88 -9.49 33.69
N GLU A 127 37.82 -10.82 33.81
CA GLU A 127 37.44 -11.70 32.69
C GLU A 127 35.99 -11.48 32.24
N LEU A 128 35.07 -11.18 33.17
CA LEU A 128 33.70 -10.82 32.84
C LEU A 128 33.62 -9.48 32.10
N ILE A 129 34.36 -8.47 32.56
CA ILE A 129 34.42 -7.16 31.91
C ILE A 129 34.98 -7.29 30.49
N GLU A 130 36.07 -8.04 30.31
CA GLU A 130 36.65 -8.33 29.00
C GLU A 130 35.67 -9.07 28.09
N THR A 131 34.97 -10.07 28.62
CA THR A 131 33.96 -10.83 27.90
C THR A 131 32.79 -9.93 27.45
N LEU A 132 32.29 -9.05 28.33
CA LEU A 132 31.23 -8.10 28.01
C LEU A 132 31.68 -7.06 26.98
N TYR A 133 32.89 -6.53 27.14
CA TYR A 133 33.51 -5.63 26.17
C TYR A 133 33.51 -6.25 24.76
N ASP A 134 33.94 -7.50 24.66
CA ASP A 134 33.95 -8.27 23.43
C ASP A 134 32.55 -8.43 22.81
N PHE A 135 31.53 -8.69 23.64
CA PHE A 135 30.15 -8.74 23.18
C PHE A 135 29.66 -7.40 22.63
N TYR A 136 29.97 -6.29 23.31
CA TYR A 136 29.59 -4.96 22.84
C TYR A 136 30.25 -4.63 21.50
N VAL A 137 31.56 -4.86 21.37
CA VAL A 137 32.30 -4.57 20.13
C VAL A 137 31.78 -5.41 18.97
N LYS A 138 31.72 -6.75 19.13
CA LYS A 138 31.26 -7.66 18.07
C LYS A 138 29.79 -7.42 17.73
N GLY A 139 28.96 -7.21 18.75
CA GLY A 139 27.54 -6.95 18.58
C GLY A 139 27.27 -5.64 17.84
N SER A 140 27.95 -4.57 18.24
CA SER A 140 27.86 -3.26 17.59
C SER A 140 28.27 -3.32 16.12
N GLN A 141 29.41 -3.95 15.80
CA GLN A 141 29.86 -4.09 14.41
C GLN A 141 28.86 -4.85 13.52
N LYS A 142 28.27 -5.94 14.03
CA LYS A 142 27.23 -6.70 13.31
C LYS A 142 25.96 -5.86 13.12
N ASN A 143 25.53 -5.17 14.16
CA ASN A 143 24.32 -4.34 14.14
C ASN A 143 24.46 -3.13 13.20
N ILE A 144 25.64 -2.50 13.12
CA ILE A 144 25.95 -1.44 12.15
C ILE A 144 25.71 -1.93 10.72
N LYS A 145 26.30 -3.07 10.34
CA LYS A 145 26.15 -3.64 8.98
C LYS A 145 24.70 -3.90 8.63
N ASN A 146 23.93 -4.44 9.58
CA ASN A 146 22.50 -4.68 9.40
C ASN A 146 21.73 -3.37 9.24
N ASN A 147 21.96 -2.38 10.11
CA ASN A 147 21.32 -1.08 10.06
C ASN A 147 21.61 -0.35 8.74
N GLU A 148 22.85 -0.38 8.26
CA GLU A 148 23.23 0.21 6.96
C GLU A 148 22.51 -0.45 5.79
N LYS A 149 22.48 -1.80 5.75
CA LYS A 149 21.74 -2.54 4.73
C LYS A 149 20.25 -2.21 4.80
N LYS A 150 19.68 -2.13 6.00
CA LYS A 150 18.26 -1.80 6.22
C LYS A 150 17.91 -0.39 5.75
N ILE A 151 18.75 0.60 6.07
CA ILE A 151 18.63 1.98 5.59
C ILE A 151 18.70 2.04 4.06
N LYS A 152 19.63 1.32 3.43
CA LYS A 152 19.73 1.27 1.97
C LYS A 152 18.45 0.73 1.33
N THR A 153 17.90 -0.37 1.86
CA THR A 153 16.63 -0.93 1.39
C THR A 153 15.48 0.06 1.59
N TYR A 154 15.42 0.73 2.75
CA TYR A 154 14.40 1.75 3.04
C TYR A 154 14.46 2.93 2.04
N ARG A 155 15.65 3.44 1.72
CA ARG A 155 15.81 4.51 0.72
C ARG A 155 15.32 4.06 -0.66
N ASN A 156 15.65 2.85 -1.09
CA ASN A 156 15.16 2.30 -2.34
C ASN A 156 13.63 2.15 -2.36
N LEU A 157 13.03 1.74 -1.24
CA LEU A 157 11.59 1.66 -1.07
C LEU A 157 10.93 3.04 -1.24
N ILE A 158 11.42 4.06 -0.53
CA ILE A 158 10.90 5.43 -0.62
C ILE A 158 11.05 5.99 -2.04
N MET A 159 12.20 5.80 -2.68
CA MET A 159 12.40 6.23 -4.07
C MET A 159 11.43 5.54 -5.04
N SER A 160 11.18 4.25 -4.85
CA SER A 160 10.22 3.49 -5.67
C SER A 160 8.80 4.02 -5.48
N ILE A 161 8.41 4.36 -4.24
CA ILE A 161 7.12 4.96 -3.92
C ILE A 161 6.97 6.34 -4.59
N ILE A 162 7.99 7.21 -4.51
CA ILE A 162 7.97 8.53 -5.15
C ILE A 162 7.80 8.42 -6.67
N ILE A 163 8.57 7.53 -7.30
CA ILE A 163 8.45 7.25 -8.74
C ILE A 163 7.05 6.76 -9.08
N ASN A 164 6.48 5.85 -8.26
CA ASN A 164 5.14 5.33 -8.47
C ASN A 164 4.06 6.42 -8.36
N ILE A 165 4.16 7.31 -7.37
CA ILE A 165 3.27 8.47 -7.23
C ILE A 165 3.35 9.36 -8.47
N ALA A 166 4.55 9.66 -8.98
CA ALA A 166 4.70 10.46 -10.20
C ALA A 166 4.06 9.78 -11.42
N LEU A 167 4.23 8.46 -11.57
CA LEU A 167 3.61 7.69 -12.65
C LEU A 167 2.08 7.66 -12.54
N PHE A 168 1.52 7.46 -11.35
CA PHE A 168 0.06 7.51 -11.16
C PHE A 168 -0.51 8.91 -11.38
N SER A 169 0.18 9.97 -10.94
CA SER A 169 -0.24 11.35 -11.22
C SER A 169 -0.29 11.62 -12.72
N PHE A 170 0.71 11.16 -13.48
CA PHE A 170 0.70 11.27 -14.94
C PHE A 170 -0.40 10.40 -15.57
N THR A 171 -0.61 9.18 -15.07
CA THR A 171 -1.69 8.29 -15.52
C THR A 171 -3.06 8.91 -15.27
N PHE A 172 -3.24 9.59 -14.14
CA PHE A 172 -4.44 10.34 -13.80
C PHE A 172 -4.66 11.51 -14.76
N PHE A 173 -3.61 12.26 -15.08
CA PHE A 173 -3.67 13.32 -16.08
C PHE A 173 -4.07 12.79 -17.47
N LEU A 174 -3.51 11.66 -17.91
CA LEU A 174 -3.92 11.01 -19.16
C LEU A 174 -5.40 10.57 -19.12
N ARG A 175 -5.87 10.05 -17.98
CA ARG A 175 -7.28 9.70 -17.79
C ARG A 175 -8.19 10.92 -17.94
N PHE A 176 -7.77 12.09 -17.47
CA PHE A 176 -8.51 13.34 -17.61
C PHE A 176 -8.61 13.83 -19.06
N LEU A 177 -7.60 13.57 -19.89
CA LEU A 177 -7.62 13.91 -21.32
C LEU A 177 -8.49 12.97 -22.17
N LEU A 178 -8.84 11.80 -21.63
CA LEU A 178 -9.68 10.80 -22.29
C LEU A 178 -11.17 11.10 -22.02
N PRO A 179 -12.06 10.89 -23.00
CA PRO A 179 -13.49 11.14 -22.83
C PRO A 179 -14.06 10.33 -21.67
N GLU A 180 -15.01 10.91 -20.95
CA GLU A 180 -15.70 10.18 -19.89
C GLU A 180 -16.54 9.05 -20.49
N THR A 181 -16.56 7.91 -19.79
CA THR A 181 -17.54 6.86 -20.06
C THR A 181 -18.91 7.39 -19.67
N VAL A 182 -19.56 8.11 -20.59
CA VAL A 182 -20.96 8.48 -20.42
C VAL A 182 -21.72 7.17 -20.49
N SER A 183 -22.21 6.69 -19.35
CA SER A 183 -23.14 5.56 -19.35
C SER A 183 -24.30 5.99 -20.24
N PRO A 184 -24.63 5.24 -21.31
CA PRO A 184 -25.70 5.65 -22.21
C PRO A 184 -26.94 5.84 -21.36
N VAL A 185 -27.45 7.07 -21.30
CA VAL A 185 -28.74 7.35 -20.68
C VAL A 185 -29.77 6.68 -21.57
N VAL A 186 -30.17 5.47 -21.21
CA VAL A 186 -31.24 4.76 -21.91
C VAL A 186 -32.52 5.51 -21.60
N LYS A 187 -32.95 6.37 -22.53
CA LYS A 187 -34.29 6.95 -22.49
C LYS A 187 -35.29 5.81 -22.70
N ILE A 188 -35.94 5.40 -21.62
CA ILE A 188 -37.05 4.44 -21.69
C ILE A 188 -38.28 5.25 -22.09
N ASN A 189 -38.56 5.31 -23.40
CA ASN A 189 -39.86 5.75 -23.87
C ASN A 189 -40.87 4.64 -23.56
N SER A 190 -41.66 4.84 -22.51
CA SER A 190 -42.73 3.92 -22.14
C SER A 190 -44.07 4.54 -22.52
N ASP A 191 -44.71 3.98 -23.54
CA ASP A 191 -46.09 4.34 -23.94
C ASP A 191 -47.13 3.91 -22.88
N ARG A 192 -46.68 3.21 -21.84
CA ARG A 192 -47.48 2.80 -20.69
C ARG A 192 -46.94 3.43 -19.42
N PRO A 193 -47.80 3.78 -18.45
CA PRO A 193 -47.33 4.23 -17.15
C PRO A 193 -46.41 3.16 -16.56
N ILE A 194 -45.18 3.56 -16.20
CA ILE A 194 -44.24 2.68 -15.51
C ILE A 194 -44.81 2.44 -14.11
N VAL A 195 -45.44 1.27 -13.92
CA VAL A 195 -45.96 0.87 -12.61
C VAL A 195 -44.81 0.30 -11.80
N PHE A 196 -44.30 1.09 -10.86
CA PHE A 196 -43.36 0.60 -9.86
C PHE A 196 -44.14 -0.25 -8.86
N SER A 197 -44.04 -1.58 -9.00
CA SER A 197 -44.53 -2.49 -7.98
C SER A 197 -43.56 -2.44 -6.80
N VAL A 198 -43.83 -1.54 -5.84
CA VAL A 198 -43.14 -1.55 -4.55
C VAL A 198 -43.64 -2.77 -3.80
N ASP A 199 -42.75 -3.73 -3.55
CA ASP A 199 -43.03 -4.92 -2.74
C ASP A 199 -43.13 -4.49 -1.26
N ASN A 200 -44.21 -3.77 -0.96
CA ASN A 200 -44.46 -3.15 0.33
C ASN A 200 -44.99 -4.19 1.31
N LYS A 201 -44.09 -4.70 2.16
CA LYS A 201 -44.47 -5.20 3.49
C LYS A 201 -44.74 -4.07 4.50
N ILE A 202 -44.72 -2.81 4.07
CA ILE A 202 -45.04 -1.66 4.92
C ILE A 202 -46.14 -0.83 4.24
N PRO A 203 -47.34 -0.70 4.84
CA PRO A 203 -48.42 0.07 4.26
C PRO A 203 -48.12 1.58 4.43
N ILE A 204 -47.71 2.23 3.34
CA ILE A 204 -47.64 3.69 3.26
C ILE A 204 -48.93 4.16 2.61
N GLN A 205 -49.80 4.85 3.35
CA GLN A 205 -50.97 5.53 2.78
C GLN A 205 -50.51 6.83 2.13
N ILE A 206 -50.44 6.86 0.80
CA ILE A 206 -50.18 8.09 0.04
C ILE A 206 -51.55 8.69 -0.31
N GLN A 207 -51.89 9.83 0.31
CA GLN A 207 -53.21 10.46 0.18
C GLN A 207 -53.39 11.34 -1.07
N ASN A 208 -52.33 11.58 -1.85
CA ASN A 208 -52.40 12.39 -3.08
C ASN A 208 -51.51 11.82 -4.19
N PRO A 209 -51.92 11.91 -5.47
CA PRO A 209 -51.07 11.53 -6.59
C PRO A 209 -49.80 12.41 -6.61
N ILE A 210 -48.64 11.76 -6.60
CA ILE A 210 -47.35 12.46 -6.75
C ILE A 210 -47.19 12.76 -8.24
N VAL A 211 -47.35 14.03 -8.62
CA VAL A 211 -47.00 14.52 -9.95
C VAL A 211 -45.50 14.80 -9.95
N ILE A 212 -44.76 14.02 -10.73
CA ILE A 212 -43.33 14.24 -10.93
C ILE A 212 -43.21 15.19 -12.12
N GLU A 213 -43.03 16.49 -11.87
CA GLU A 213 -42.93 17.51 -12.93
C GLU A 213 -41.56 17.58 -13.61
N ASN A 214 -40.54 16.88 -13.08
CA ASN A 214 -39.17 16.95 -13.60
C ASN A 214 -38.62 15.56 -13.92
N GLU A 215 -37.83 15.45 -15.00
CA GLU A 215 -37.13 14.22 -15.39
C GLU A 215 -36.25 13.72 -14.23
N ILE A 216 -36.58 12.55 -13.66
CA ILE A 216 -35.74 11.90 -12.66
C ILE A 216 -34.81 10.93 -13.40
N PRO A 217 -33.49 11.17 -13.41
CA PRO A 217 -32.55 10.17 -13.91
C PRO A 217 -32.57 8.97 -12.96
N ILE A 218 -33.09 7.83 -13.44
CA ILE A 218 -33.07 6.57 -12.70
C ILE A 218 -31.75 5.86 -13.03
N PRO A 219 -30.79 5.73 -12.09
CA PRO A 219 -29.63 4.88 -12.31
C PRO A 219 -30.10 3.43 -12.39
N ILE A 220 -29.93 2.81 -13.55
CA ILE A 220 -30.25 1.39 -13.73
C ILE A 220 -29.13 0.58 -13.05
N GLU A 221 -29.33 0.19 -11.79
CA GLU A 221 -28.53 -0.87 -11.19
C GLU A 221 -28.88 -2.19 -11.89
N GLN A 222 -27.98 -2.69 -12.74
CA GLN A 222 -28.09 -4.03 -13.31
C GLN A 222 -27.96 -5.09 -12.21
N LYS A 223 -29.07 -5.40 -11.55
CA LYS A 223 -29.21 -6.60 -10.72
C LYS A 223 -29.69 -7.73 -11.62
N ASN A 224 -28.77 -8.64 -11.96
CA ASN A 224 -29.08 -9.90 -12.64
C ASN A 224 -30.14 -10.67 -11.83
N GLY A 225 -31.40 -10.64 -12.26
CA GLY A 225 -32.47 -11.33 -11.54
C GLY A 225 -33.92 -11.00 -11.92
N TYR A 226 -34.19 -10.13 -12.90
CA TYR A 226 -35.57 -9.90 -13.34
C TYR A 226 -35.89 -10.77 -14.56
N LYS A 227 -36.89 -11.65 -14.40
CA LYS A 227 -37.52 -12.40 -15.49
C LYS A 227 -38.53 -11.45 -16.13
N ALA A 228 -38.25 -10.94 -17.33
CA ALA A 228 -39.19 -10.13 -18.08
C ALA A 228 -40.46 -10.96 -18.35
N ILE A 229 -41.58 -10.55 -17.78
CA ILE A 229 -42.90 -11.00 -18.18
C ILE A 229 -43.40 -9.89 -19.11
N ASP A 230 -43.61 -10.28 -20.37
CA ASP A 230 -44.10 -9.51 -21.51
C ASP A 230 -43.10 -8.73 -22.36
N ALA A 231 -43.26 -8.93 -23.66
CA ALA A 231 -42.37 -8.55 -24.74
C ALA A 231 -42.19 -7.03 -24.83
N ILE A 232 -41.00 -6.55 -24.49
CA ILE A 232 -40.53 -5.22 -24.82
C ILE A 232 -39.88 -5.32 -26.20
N THR A 233 -40.53 -4.76 -27.22
CA THR A 233 -39.95 -4.64 -28.55
C THR A 233 -38.92 -3.51 -28.52
N VAL A 234 -37.64 -3.86 -28.51
CA VAL A 234 -36.54 -2.89 -28.64
C VAL A 234 -36.34 -2.60 -30.12
N THR A 235 -36.76 -1.42 -30.58
CA THR A 235 -36.45 -0.93 -31.93
C THR A 235 -35.17 -0.07 -31.87
N ASN A 236 -34.11 -0.52 -32.55
CA ASN A 236 -32.91 0.28 -32.78
C ASN A 236 -33.24 1.46 -33.71
N PHE A 237 -33.00 2.67 -33.22
CA PHE A 237 -33.26 3.93 -33.91
C PHE A 237 -32.01 4.36 -34.72
N GLU A 238 -31.66 3.62 -35.78
CA GLU A 238 -30.58 4.05 -36.70
C GLU A 238 -31.08 4.49 -38.10
N ASP A 239 -32.35 4.27 -38.47
CA ASP A 239 -32.79 4.47 -39.86
C ASP A 239 -33.59 5.76 -40.16
N THR A 240 -33.84 6.65 -39.19
CA THR A 240 -34.70 7.84 -39.42
C THR A 240 -33.97 9.16 -39.65
N CYS A 241 -32.64 9.24 -39.46
CA CYS A 241 -31.93 10.52 -39.59
C CYS A 241 -31.61 10.93 -41.05
N PHE A 242 -31.74 10.03 -42.03
CA PHE A 242 -31.37 10.33 -43.41
C PHE A 242 -32.50 10.90 -44.29
N LYS A 243 -33.76 10.92 -43.83
CA LYS A 243 -34.89 11.43 -44.64
C LYS A 243 -35.24 12.91 -44.41
N GLU A 244 -34.67 13.56 -43.40
CA GLU A 244 -34.99 14.97 -43.10
C GLU A 244 -34.09 15.99 -43.83
N GLN A 245 -32.94 15.56 -44.38
CA GLN A 245 -32.08 16.46 -45.18
C GLN A 245 -32.51 16.64 -46.64
N GLU A 246 -33.36 15.76 -47.18
CA GLU A 246 -33.81 15.87 -48.58
C GLU A 246 -35.01 16.81 -48.76
N LEU A 247 -35.78 17.07 -47.70
CA LEU A 247 -36.93 17.99 -47.72
C LEU A 247 -36.54 19.47 -47.55
N ILE A 248 -35.38 19.78 -46.98
CA ILE A 248 -34.92 21.17 -46.79
C ILE A 248 -34.32 21.74 -48.10
N ASN A 249 -33.75 20.91 -48.97
CA ASN A 249 -33.12 21.39 -50.21
C ASN A 249 -34.10 21.72 -51.36
N ASN A 250 -35.37 21.33 -51.27
CA ASN A 250 -36.37 21.61 -52.31
C ASN A 250 -37.16 22.91 -52.10
N ASN A 251 -36.99 23.61 -50.97
CA ASN A 251 -37.68 24.87 -50.67
C ASN A 251 -36.86 26.14 -50.95
N PHE A 252 -35.69 26.02 -51.58
CA PHE A 252 -34.79 27.16 -51.90
C PHE A 252 -34.59 27.41 -53.41
N LYS A 253 -35.44 26.85 -54.27
CA LYS A 253 -35.46 27.14 -55.71
C LYS A 253 -36.87 27.50 -56.18
N GLU A 254 -37.33 28.71 -55.84
CA GLU A 254 -38.29 29.51 -56.60
C GLU A 254 -38.08 30.99 -56.27
#